data_AF-A0A821KII4-F1
#
_entry.id   AF-A0A821KII4-F1
#
_cell.length_a   1.000
_cell.length_b   1.000
_cell.length_c   1.000
_cell.angle_alpha   90.00
_cell.angle_beta   90.00
_cell.angle_gamma   90.00
#
_symmetry.space_group_name_H-M   'P 1'
#
loop_
_entity.id
_entity.type
_entity.pdbx_description
1 polymer ?
#
loop_
_entity_poly.entity_id
_entity_poly.type
_entity_poly.pdbx_seq_one_letter_code
_entity_poly.pdbx_strand_id
1 'polypeptide(L)'
;MPIKFLSNYSRFAVLSGKRLASTQSNVNIGNQMKILNNDKKYQQVLELFDQFNEKNIRQCSNWIIIQALKACTGIHDVQGGLKIHNLISSRLKYDPYVLPSLIHFYSNPVFIGYIKNNLAKKAVDIFKDVQNPDLIAIVLLFKACAKLGTSEALNLVKTVASNTSQNFYSSPYSLT
;
A
#
# COMPACT_ATOMS: atom_id res chain seq x y z
N MET A 1 -13.39 47.85 -5.44
CA MET A 1 -12.81 46.51 -5.70
C MET A 1 -13.14 45.47 -4.60
N PRO A 2 -14.42 45.06 -4.36
CA PRO A 2 -14.74 44.07 -3.30
C PRO A 2 -15.31 42.72 -3.79
N ILE A 3 -15.75 42.60 -5.04
CA ILE A 3 -16.55 41.44 -5.53
C ILE A 3 -15.70 40.14 -5.64
N LYS A 4 -14.39 40.25 -5.93
CA LYS A 4 -13.51 39.07 -6.04
C LYS A 4 -13.29 38.35 -4.70
N PHE A 5 -13.32 39.06 -3.56
CA PHE A 5 -13.04 38.49 -2.25
C PHE A 5 -14.16 37.56 -1.74
N LEU A 6 -15.42 37.95 -1.94
CA LEU A 6 -16.58 37.12 -1.58
C LEU A 6 -16.70 35.86 -2.46
N SER A 7 -16.32 35.95 -3.74
CA SER A 7 -16.29 34.78 -4.64
C SER A 7 -15.24 33.74 -4.23
N ASN A 8 -14.11 34.19 -3.68
CA ASN A 8 -13.05 33.31 -3.21
C ASN A 8 -13.41 32.66 -1.86
N TYR A 9 -14.04 33.40 -0.95
CA TYR A 9 -14.48 32.88 0.36
C TYR A 9 -15.58 31.81 0.20
N SER A 10 -16.58 32.08 -0.64
CA SER A 10 -17.64 31.10 -0.98
C SER A 10 -17.10 29.86 -1.68
N ARG A 11 -16.17 30.02 -2.63
CA ARG A 11 -15.50 28.89 -3.30
C ARG A 11 -14.66 28.06 -2.31
N PHE A 12 -13.96 28.70 -1.37
CA PHE A 12 -13.15 28.02 -0.35
C PHE A 12 -14.03 27.26 0.66
N ALA A 13 -15.16 27.84 1.08
CA ALA A 13 -16.14 27.17 1.95
C ALA A 13 -16.77 25.95 1.27
N VAL A 14 -17.14 26.05 -0.01
CA VAL A 14 -17.69 24.92 -0.79
C VAL A 14 -16.65 23.82 -1.01
N LEU A 15 -15.39 24.17 -1.31
CA LEU A 15 -14.31 23.20 -1.46
C LEU A 15 -13.99 22.50 -0.13
N SER A 16 -13.99 23.24 0.97
CA SER A 16 -13.79 22.69 2.32
C SER A 16 -14.94 21.74 2.70
N GLY A 17 -16.20 22.13 2.46
CA GLY A 17 -17.37 21.27 2.69
C GLY A 17 -17.37 20.00 1.84
N LYS A 18 -17.02 20.09 0.55
CA LYS A 18 -16.86 18.90 -0.33
C LYS A 18 -15.74 17.97 0.14
N ARG A 19 -14.63 18.54 0.61
CA ARG A 19 -13.47 17.78 1.13
C ARG A 19 -13.77 17.09 2.45
N LEU A 20 -14.48 17.74 3.37
CA LEU A 20 -14.94 17.12 4.62
C LEU A 20 -15.94 15.98 4.33
N ALA A 21 -16.91 16.19 3.45
CA ALA A 21 -17.86 15.16 3.04
C ALA A 21 -17.17 13.95 2.37
N SER A 22 -16.18 14.19 1.49
CA SER A 22 -15.40 13.10 0.87
C SER A 22 -14.50 12.39 1.87
N THR A 23 -13.95 13.10 2.86
CA THR A 23 -13.15 12.49 3.94
C THR A 23 -14.00 11.59 4.83
N GLN A 24 -15.21 12.03 5.22
CA GLN A 24 -16.12 11.20 6.03
C GLN A 24 -16.62 9.98 5.24
N SER A 25 -16.93 10.15 3.95
CA SER A 25 -17.28 9.04 3.06
C SER A 25 -16.13 8.02 2.94
N ASN A 26 -14.88 8.50 2.81
CA ASN A 26 -13.70 7.65 2.78
C ASN A 26 -13.51 6.84 4.07
N VAL A 27 -13.67 7.49 5.23
CA VAL A 27 -13.53 6.83 6.53
C VAL A 27 -14.61 5.76 6.72
N ASN A 28 -15.86 6.07 6.38
CA ASN A 28 -16.98 5.13 6.51
C ASN A 28 -16.78 3.89 5.63
N ILE A 29 -16.40 4.08 4.37
CA ILE A 29 -16.18 2.97 3.42
C ILE A 29 -14.97 2.14 3.83
N GLY A 30 -13.85 2.78 4.21
CA GLY A 30 -12.68 2.07 4.68
C GLY A 30 -12.93 1.24 5.94
N ASN A 31 -13.80 1.70 6.85
CA ASN A 31 -14.23 0.93 8.02
C ASN A 31 -15.10 -0.28 7.63
N GLN A 32 -16.04 -0.11 6.71
CA GLN A 32 -16.85 -1.21 6.18
C GLN A 32 -15.97 -2.27 5.51
N MET A 33 -15.02 -1.86 4.66
CA MET A 33 -14.07 -2.76 4.02
C MET A 33 -13.22 -3.52 5.04
N LYS A 34 -12.81 -2.87 6.15
CA LYS A 34 -12.11 -3.56 7.24
C LYS A 34 -12.97 -4.64 7.90
N ILE A 35 -14.24 -4.36 8.18
CA ILE A 35 -15.16 -5.34 8.79
C ILE A 35 -15.31 -6.55 7.86
N LEU A 36 -15.57 -6.31 6.57
CA LEU A 36 -15.71 -7.37 5.56
C LEU A 36 -14.42 -8.20 5.41
N ASN A 37 -13.24 -7.55 5.46
CA ASN A 37 -11.95 -8.24 5.43
C ASN A 37 -11.75 -9.16 6.65
N ASN A 38 -12.15 -8.72 7.84
CA ASN A 38 -12.08 -9.53 9.05
C ASN A 38 -13.00 -10.76 8.96
N ASP A 39 -14.16 -10.60 8.32
CA ASP A 39 -15.10 -11.68 8.00
C ASP A 39 -14.65 -12.57 6.84
N LYS A 40 -13.48 -12.29 6.22
CA LYS A 40 -12.96 -12.97 5.02
C LYS A 40 -13.88 -12.86 3.79
N LYS A 41 -14.79 -11.87 3.76
CA LYS A 41 -15.68 -11.56 2.64
C LYS A 41 -14.97 -10.72 1.58
N TYR A 42 -13.83 -11.21 1.11
CA TYR A 42 -12.91 -10.47 0.25
C TYR A 42 -13.54 -10.02 -1.07
N GLN A 43 -14.42 -10.82 -1.67
CA GLN A 43 -15.07 -10.43 -2.92
C GLN A 43 -16.00 -9.22 -2.75
N GLN A 44 -16.73 -9.17 -1.63
CA GLN A 44 -17.58 -8.02 -1.29
C GLN A 44 -16.75 -6.77 -1.00
N VAL A 45 -15.53 -6.93 -0.45
CA VAL A 45 -14.59 -5.81 -0.29
C VAL A 45 -14.21 -5.21 -1.64
N LEU A 46 -13.95 -6.06 -2.65
CA LEU A 46 -13.57 -5.61 -3.98
C LEU A 46 -14.76 -4.99 -4.74
N GLU A 47 -15.96 -5.56 -4.63
CA GLU A 47 -17.18 -4.95 -5.18
C GLU A 47 -17.43 -3.55 -4.59
N LEU A 48 -17.29 -3.42 -3.27
CA LEU A 48 -17.42 -2.13 -2.58
C LEU A 48 -16.32 -1.15 -3.00
N PHE A 49 -15.09 -1.64 -3.20
CA PHE A 49 -13.98 -0.84 -3.70
C PHE A 49 -14.24 -0.35 -5.12
N ASP A 50 -14.71 -1.20 -6.03
CA ASP A 50 -14.98 -0.85 -7.43
C ASP A 50 -16.09 0.20 -7.53
N GLN A 51 -17.21 0.00 -6.81
CA GLN A 51 -18.30 0.98 -6.70
C GLN A 51 -17.82 2.35 -6.19
N PHE A 52 -16.85 2.34 -5.27
CA PHE A 52 -16.27 3.56 -4.74
C PHE A 52 -15.27 4.20 -5.71
N ASN A 53 -14.44 3.39 -6.34
CA ASN A 53 -13.38 3.79 -7.26
C ASN A 53 -13.95 4.47 -8.50
N GLU A 54 -15.04 3.95 -9.09
CA GLU A 54 -15.73 4.54 -10.25
C GLU A 54 -16.14 6.01 -10.04
N LYS A 55 -16.41 6.39 -8.79
CA LYS A 55 -16.92 7.72 -8.44
C LYS A 55 -15.83 8.73 -8.05
N ASN A 56 -14.66 8.28 -7.57
CA ASN A 56 -13.66 9.16 -6.94
C ASN A 56 -12.19 8.66 -6.99
N ILE A 57 -11.71 8.23 -8.16
CA ILE A 57 -10.34 7.69 -8.38
C ILE A 57 -9.22 8.53 -7.73
N ARG A 58 -9.28 9.87 -7.83
CA ARG A 58 -8.22 10.76 -7.33
C ARG A 58 -8.24 11.01 -5.81
N GLN A 59 -9.30 10.61 -5.12
CA GLN A 59 -9.52 10.92 -3.70
C GLN A 59 -9.56 9.69 -2.79
N CYS A 60 -9.30 8.49 -3.30
CA CYS A 60 -9.17 7.30 -2.46
C CYS A 60 -8.08 7.51 -1.40
N SER A 61 -8.44 7.25 -0.14
CA SER A 61 -7.50 7.26 0.96
C SER A 61 -6.63 6.00 0.94
N ASN A 62 -5.41 6.11 1.47
CA ASN A 62 -4.50 4.97 1.61
C ASN A 62 -5.12 3.81 2.38
N TRP A 63 -5.97 4.12 3.35
CA TRP A 63 -6.68 3.12 4.14
C TRP A 63 -7.57 2.22 3.28
N ILE A 64 -8.37 2.79 2.36
CA ILE A 64 -9.20 2.04 1.42
C ILE A 64 -8.34 1.15 0.51
N ILE A 65 -7.23 1.70 0.00
CA ILE A 65 -6.27 0.98 -0.86
C ILE A 65 -5.69 -0.23 -0.11
N ILE A 66 -5.29 -0.06 1.14
CA ILE A 66 -4.76 -1.15 1.99
C ILE A 66 -5.80 -2.25 2.16
N GLN A 67 -7.07 -1.91 2.40
CA GLN A 67 -8.14 -2.91 2.53
C GLN A 67 -8.40 -3.66 1.22
N ALA A 68 -8.37 -2.97 0.07
CA ALA A 68 -8.52 -3.60 -1.24
C ALA A 68 -7.35 -4.57 -1.53
N LEU A 69 -6.09 -4.15 -1.28
CA LEU A 69 -4.92 -5.02 -1.44
C LEU A 69 -4.96 -6.26 -0.55
N LYS A 70 -5.45 -6.12 0.69
CA LYS A 70 -5.69 -7.27 1.58
C LYS A 70 -6.70 -8.25 1.00
N ALA A 71 -7.80 -7.75 0.45
CA ALA A 71 -8.81 -8.58 -0.19
C ALA A 71 -8.26 -9.29 -1.43
N CYS A 72 -7.55 -8.59 -2.33
CA CYS A 72 -6.87 -9.20 -3.48
C CYS A 72 -5.91 -10.32 -3.05
N THR A 73 -5.17 -10.10 -1.95
CA THR A 73 -4.28 -11.12 -1.38
C THR A 73 -5.07 -12.35 -0.89
N GLY A 74 -6.21 -12.12 -0.23
CA GLY A 74 -7.06 -13.15 0.36
C GLY A 74 -7.74 -14.09 -0.63
N ILE A 75 -8.15 -13.58 -1.81
CA ILE A 75 -8.75 -14.41 -2.88
C ILE A 75 -7.78 -14.76 -4.01
N HIS A 76 -6.52 -14.40 -3.84
CA HIS A 76 -5.50 -14.60 -4.85
C HIS A 76 -5.78 -13.90 -6.21
N ASP A 77 -6.36 -12.69 -6.18
CA ASP A 77 -6.58 -11.88 -7.38
C ASP A 77 -5.34 -11.03 -7.72
N VAL A 78 -4.44 -11.60 -8.51
CA VAL A 78 -3.24 -10.91 -9.00
C VAL A 78 -3.58 -9.71 -9.86
N GLN A 79 -4.59 -9.84 -10.73
CA GLN A 79 -4.93 -8.82 -11.71
C GLN A 79 -5.55 -7.60 -11.05
N GLY A 80 -6.43 -7.80 -10.06
CA GLY A 80 -6.99 -6.73 -9.24
C GLY A 80 -5.91 -5.94 -8.50
N GLY A 81 -4.97 -6.61 -7.84
CA GLY A 81 -3.89 -5.92 -7.13
C GLY A 81 -2.91 -5.19 -8.06
N LEU A 82 -2.65 -5.72 -9.27
CA LEU A 82 -1.88 -5.00 -10.30
C LEU A 82 -2.60 -3.74 -10.81
N LYS A 83 -3.92 -3.82 -11.02
CA LYS A 83 -4.73 -2.65 -11.37
C LYS A 83 -4.67 -1.60 -10.27
N ILE A 84 -4.83 -1.99 -9.00
CA ILE A 84 -4.70 -1.08 -7.86
C ILE A 84 -3.31 -0.44 -7.86
N HIS A 85 -2.23 -1.22 -7.98
CA HIS A 85 -0.87 -0.70 -8.07
C HIS A 85 -0.74 0.37 -9.16
N ASN A 86 -1.16 0.08 -10.40
CA ASN A 86 -1.07 1.02 -11.52
C ASN A 86 -1.86 2.31 -11.27
N LEU A 87 -3.03 2.22 -10.61
CA LEU A 87 -3.85 3.38 -10.25
C LEU A 87 -3.12 4.32 -9.27
N ILE A 88 -2.32 3.76 -8.37
CA ILE A 88 -1.64 4.52 -7.33
C ILE A 88 -0.17 4.81 -7.66
N SER A 89 0.41 4.25 -8.73
CA SER A 89 1.83 4.44 -9.13
C SER A 89 2.24 5.92 -9.25
N SER A 90 1.33 6.80 -9.66
CA SER A 90 1.58 8.25 -9.72
C SER A 90 1.62 8.96 -8.36
N ARG A 91 1.02 8.35 -7.33
CA ARG A 91 0.93 8.85 -5.94
C ARG A 91 1.93 8.16 -5.00
N LEU A 92 2.49 7.02 -5.44
CA LEU A 92 3.19 6.03 -4.63
C LEU A 92 4.62 6.40 -4.24
N LYS A 93 5.17 7.53 -4.71
CA LYS A 93 6.61 7.76 -4.62
C LYS A 93 7.20 7.63 -3.21
N TYR A 94 6.44 7.86 -2.12
CA TYR A 94 6.96 7.73 -0.73
C TYR A 94 5.86 7.53 0.35
N ASP A 95 4.88 6.63 0.17
CA ASP A 95 3.87 6.40 1.23
C ASP A 95 4.20 5.18 2.13
N PRO A 96 4.66 5.38 3.38
CA PRO A 96 5.12 4.30 4.25
C PRO A 96 4.01 3.33 4.70
N TYR A 97 2.73 3.68 4.52
CA TYR A 97 1.61 2.83 4.94
C TYR A 97 1.11 1.91 3.82
N VAL A 98 1.20 2.35 2.57
CA VAL A 98 0.75 1.56 1.42
C VAL A 98 1.81 0.57 0.96
N LEU A 99 3.09 0.93 1.05
CA LEU A 99 4.23 0.11 0.66
C LEU A 99 4.25 -1.28 1.31
N PRO A 100 4.09 -1.42 2.65
CA PRO A 100 4.06 -2.74 3.28
C PRO A 100 2.94 -3.64 2.76
N SER A 101 1.78 -3.06 2.45
CA SER A 101 0.64 -3.81 1.90
C SER A 101 0.88 -4.28 0.46
N LEU A 102 1.56 -3.46 -0.36
CA LEU A 102 1.99 -3.88 -1.70
C LEU A 102 3.06 -4.96 -1.64
N ILE A 103 4.05 -4.83 -0.76
CA ILE A 103 5.09 -5.84 -0.58
C ILE A 103 4.47 -7.15 -0.11
N HIS A 104 3.52 -7.10 0.83
CA HIS A 104 2.77 -8.28 1.27
C HIS A 104 1.99 -8.93 0.13
N PHE A 105 1.29 -8.12 -0.68
CA PHE A 105 0.60 -8.60 -1.87
C PHE A 105 1.56 -9.31 -2.82
N TYR A 106 2.63 -8.66 -3.29
CA TYR A 106 3.58 -9.25 -4.24
C TYR A 106 4.37 -10.44 -3.69
N SER A 107 4.60 -10.49 -2.38
CA SER A 107 5.33 -11.56 -1.71
C SER A 107 4.46 -12.77 -1.35
N ASN A 108 3.16 -12.75 -1.69
CA ASN A 108 2.28 -13.88 -1.43
C ASN A 108 2.74 -15.10 -2.24
N PRO A 109 3.04 -16.24 -1.59
CA PRO A 109 3.65 -17.41 -2.24
C PRO A 109 2.79 -17.97 -3.38
N VAL A 110 1.46 -17.79 -3.32
CA VAL A 110 0.53 -18.21 -4.37
C VAL A 110 0.81 -17.45 -5.67
N PHE A 111 1.02 -16.14 -5.60
CA PHE A 111 1.31 -15.31 -6.79
C PHE A 111 2.66 -15.58 -7.39
N ILE A 112 3.66 -15.80 -6.54
CA ILE A 112 4.99 -16.18 -7.00
C ILE A 112 5.01 -17.64 -7.53
N GLY A 113 3.93 -18.41 -7.37
CA GLY A 113 3.72 -19.70 -8.06
C GLY A 113 3.23 -19.52 -9.49
N TYR A 114 2.37 -18.53 -9.75
CA TYR A 114 1.80 -18.24 -11.06
C TYR A 114 2.77 -17.51 -12.00
N ILE A 115 3.66 -16.67 -11.47
CA ILE A 115 4.61 -15.89 -12.28
C ILE A 115 6.00 -15.97 -11.63
N LYS A 116 6.76 -17.01 -11.96
CA LYS A 116 8.18 -17.07 -11.58
C LYS A 116 8.93 -15.87 -12.18
N ASN A 117 9.86 -15.32 -11.41
CA ASN A 117 10.80 -14.22 -11.71
C ASN A 117 10.22 -12.80 -11.83
N ASN A 118 9.10 -12.56 -12.52
CA ASN A 118 8.62 -11.19 -12.76
C ASN A 118 7.99 -10.51 -11.52
N LEU A 119 7.31 -11.25 -10.62
CA LEU A 119 6.71 -10.66 -9.42
C LEU A 119 7.70 -10.49 -8.28
N ALA A 120 8.62 -11.43 -8.10
CA ALA A 120 9.67 -11.31 -7.08
C ALA A 120 10.61 -10.14 -7.39
N LYS A 121 10.89 -9.89 -8.68
CA LYS A 121 11.64 -8.70 -9.10
C LYS A 121 10.89 -7.40 -8.81
N LYS A 122 9.57 -7.34 -9.10
CA LYS A 122 8.73 -6.19 -8.72
C LYS A 122 8.72 -5.92 -7.21
N ALA A 123 8.68 -6.97 -6.38
CA ALA A 123 8.75 -6.81 -4.93
C ALA A 123 10.09 -6.18 -4.49
N VAL A 124 11.20 -6.62 -5.10
CA VAL A 124 12.54 -6.05 -4.87
C VAL A 124 12.61 -4.60 -5.33
N ASP A 125 12.06 -4.28 -6.51
CA ASP A 125 12.06 -2.92 -7.06
C ASP A 125 11.25 -1.97 -6.16
N ILE A 126 10.06 -2.38 -5.72
CA ILE A 126 9.25 -1.60 -4.78
C ILE A 126 9.98 -1.42 -3.45
N PHE A 127 10.70 -2.44 -2.97
CA PHE A 127 11.44 -2.33 -1.71
C PHE A 127 12.57 -1.30 -1.78
N LYS A 128 13.27 -1.18 -2.92
CA LYS A 128 14.32 -0.17 -3.11
C LYS A 128 13.82 1.25 -2.93
N ASP A 129 12.53 1.47 -3.18
CA ASP A 129 11.88 2.77 -3.02
C ASP A 129 11.34 3.01 -1.59
N VAL A 130 11.40 2.01 -0.69
CA VAL A 130 10.96 2.15 0.71
C VAL A 130 12.01 2.91 1.53
N GLN A 131 11.64 4.08 2.04
CA GLN A 131 12.38 4.73 3.11
C GLN A 131 11.95 4.15 4.47
N ASN A 132 12.90 3.60 5.24
CA ASN A 132 12.68 2.96 6.55
C ASN A 132 11.68 1.79 6.54
N PRO A 133 12.03 0.66 5.90
CA PRO A 133 11.20 -0.53 5.89
C PRO A 133 11.06 -1.12 7.31
N ASP A 134 9.83 -1.47 7.70
CA ASP A 134 9.57 -2.17 8.96
C ASP A 134 10.02 -3.65 8.89
N LEU A 135 10.03 -4.32 10.04
CA LEU A 135 10.46 -5.73 10.13
C LEU A 135 9.67 -6.64 9.20
N ILE A 136 8.38 -6.37 9.01
CA ILE A 136 7.51 -7.16 8.14
C ILE A 136 7.95 -6.99 6.67
N ALA A 137 8.19 -5.77 6.20
CA ALA A 137 8.69 -5.50 4.86
C ALA A 137 10.06 -6.15 4.61
N ILE A 138 10.95 -6.14 5.60
CA ILE A 138 12.28 -6.77 5.51
C ILE A 138 12.18 -8.31 5.39
N VAL A 139 11.36 -8.95 6.22
CA VAL A 139 11.13 -10.41 6.14
C VAL A 139 10.57 -10.81 4.78
N LEU A 140 9.65 -10.01 4.25
CA LEU A 140 9.04 -10.25 2.93
C LEU A 140 10.05 -10.04 1.79
N LEU A 141 10.93 -9.04 1.88
CA LEU A 141 12.04 -8.87 0.95
C LEU A 141 12.93 -10.12 0.92
N PHE A 142 13.34 -10.64 2.08
CA PHE A 142 14.26 -11.77 2.15
C PHE A 142 13.65 -13.01 1.51
N LYS A 143 12.33 -13.20 1.68
CA LYS A 143 11.56 -14.25 1.00
C LYS A 143 11.55 -14.08 -0.52
N ALA A 144 11.36 -12.85 -1.01
CA ALA A 144 11.40 -12.56 -2.44
C ALA A 144 12.81 -12.80 -3.03
N CYS A 145 13.85 -12.35 -2.33
CA CYS A 145 15.25 -12.54 -2.74
C CYS A 145 15.66 -14.02 -2.78
N ALA A 146 15.26 -14.81 -1.77
CA ALA A 146 15.49 -16.26 -1.75
C ALA A 146 14.85 -16.96 -2.95
N LYS A 147 13.71 -16.45 -3.44
CA LYS A 147 13.00 -17.01 -4.59
C LYS A 147 13.56 -16.57 -5.95
N LEU A 148 14.21 -15.40 -6.03
CA LEU A 148 14.92 -14.95 -7.23
C LEU A 148 16.24 -15.70 -7.44
N GLY A 149 16.98 -15.98 -6.36
CA GLY A 149 18.27 -16.68 -6.44
C GLY A 149 19.37 -15.93 -7.20
N THR A 150 19.23 -14.63 -7.43
CA THR A 150 20.19 -13.79 -8.17
C THR A 150 21.22 -13.13 -7.25
N SER A 151 22.41 -12.83 -7.78
CA SER A 151 23.46 -12.09 -7.05
C SER A 151 23.04 -10.68 -6.63
N GLU A 152 22.21 -10.00 -7.42
CA GLU A 152 21.65 -8.68 -7.08
C GLU A 152 20.78 -8.76 -5.81
N ALA A 153 19.85 -9.71 -5.78
CA ALA A 153 19.00 -9.96 -4.62
C ALA A 153 19.82 -10.32 -3.36
N LEU A 154 20.90 -11.09 -3.53
CA LEU A 154 21.82 -11.43 -2.44
C LEU A 154 22.54 -10.20 -1.89
N ASN A 155 23.02 -9.31 -2.76
CA ASN A 155 23.69 -8.07 -2.34
C ASN A 155 22.72 -7.14 -1.59
N LEU A 156 21.48 -7.01 -2.08
CA LEU A 156 20.45 -6.23 -1.39
C LEU A 156 20.14 -6.78 0.00
N VAL A 157 20.01 -8.11 0.16
CA VAL A 157 19.83 -8.75 1.47
C VAL A 157 20.99 -8.43 2.41
N LYS A 158 22.23 -8.49 1.93
CA LYS A 158 23.41 -8.14 2.74
C LYS A 158 23.37 -6.69 3.21
N THR A 159 23.06 -5.74 2.33
CA THR A 159 22.96 -4.31 2.65
C THR A 159 21.85 -4.03 3.67
N VAL A 160 20.67 -4.65 3.48
CA VAL A 160 19.56 -4.48 4.42
C VAL A 160 19.90 -5.12 5.76
N ALA A 161 20.46 -6.34 5.76
CA ALA A 161 20.86 -7.06 6.97
C ALA A 161 21.85 -6.25 7.83
N SER A 162 22.90 -5.68 7.21
CA SER A 162 23.90 -4.87 7.92
C SER A 162 23.30 -3.62 8.56
N ASN A 163 22.36 -2.96 7.86
CA ASN A 163 21.69 -1.76 8.37
C ASN A 163 20.69 -2.08 9.49
N THR A 164 19.97 -3.20 9.39
CA THR A 164 19.09 -3.66 10.47
C THR A 164 19.86 -4.00 11.73
N SER A 165 20.98 -4.72 11.64
CA SER A 165 21.80 -5.05 12.82
C SER A 165 22.26 -3.80 13.56
N GLN A 166 22.66 -2.74 12.86
CA GLN A 166 23.06 -1.47 13.49
C GLN A 166 21.90 -0.77 14.21
N ASN A 167 20.68 -0.78 13.64
CA ASN A 167 19.48 -0.20 14.26
C ASN A 167 19.00 -0.99 15.49
N PHE A 168 19.21 -2.31 15.53
CA PHE A 168 18.93 -3.11 16.73
C PHE A 168 19.83 -2.73 17.91
N TYR A 169 21.10 -2.39 17.67
CA TYR A 169 22.03 -1.96 18.74
C TYR A 169 21.91 -0.48 19.12
N SER A 170 21.12 0.31 18.41
CA SER A 170 20.89 1.74 18.71
C SER A 170 19.48 2.03 19.22
N SER A 171 18.64 1.00 19.40
CA SER A 171 17.43 1.09 20.21
C SER A 171 17.83 1.18 21.69
N PRO A 172 17.32 2.17 22.48
CA PRO A 172 17.71 2.37 23.88
C PRO A 172 17.21 1.26 24.83
N TYR A 173 16.71 0.15 24.31
CA TYR A 173 16.22 -1.00 25.07
C TYR A 173 17.13 -2.23 25.03
N SER A 174 18.31 -2.11 24.41
CA SER A 174 19.34 -3.15 24.51
C SER A 174 20.58 -2.60 25.20
N LEU A 175 20.50 -2.43 26.52
CA LEU A 175 21.59 -2.62 27.49
C LEU A 175 21.00 -2.52 28.90
N THR A 176 21.24 -3.59 29.68
CA THR A 176 20.96 -3.84 31.12
C THR A 176 19.51 -3.96 31.57
#